data_AF-A0A4Q5LAC9-F1
#
_entry.id   AF-A0A4Q5LAC9-F1
#
_cell.length_a   1.000
_cell.length_b   1.000
_cell.length_c   1.000
_cell.angle_alpha   90.00
_cell.angle_beta   90.00
_cell.angle_gamma   90.00
#
_symmetry.space_group_name_H-M   'P 1'
#
loop_
_entity.id
_entity.type
_entity.pdbx_description
1 polymer ?
#
loop_
_entity_poly.entity_id
_entity_poly.type
_entity_poly.pdbx_seq_one_letter_code
_entity_poly.pdbx_strand_id
1 'polypeptide(L)'
;MKYWKYYLVALLVIAVDQLSKWGVHTYMSRYEEIHLIGDWFKLHYTLNPGMAFGVELPPPYGKILLTSFRLVAMVGGIYYIHKLWKERANTGFILCVALILGGAVGNLIDSIFYGIIYNNAPLDAPTPWFHGQVIDMLYLDLYEGILPASWPLIGGTHLSLWPIFNIADSAIFIGVVLILLNQNRFFSHENAHPLAADDQAAAEARHDAETSEIAS
;
A
#
# COMPACT_ATOMS: atom_id res chain seq x y z
N MET A 1 20.71 3.47 -15.31
CA MET A 1 19.79 4.47 -14.71
C MET A 1 20.01 4.52 -13.21
N LYS A 2 20.11 5.71 -12.61
CA LYS A 2 20.31 5.85 -11.16
C LYS A 2 19.00 5.54 -10.40
N TYR A 3 19.08 4.88 -9.25
CA TYR A 3 17.92 4.35 -8.49
C TYR A 3 17.12 5.42 -7.73
N TRP A 4 17.70 6.61 -7.50
CA TRP A 4 17.05 7.70 -6.75
C TRP A 4 15.69 8.14 -7.32
N LYS A 5 15.47 7.94 -8.63
CA LYS A 5 14.18 8.26 -9.28
C LYS A 5 12.99 7.52 -8.66
N TYR A 6 13.20 6.32 -8.11
CA TYR A 6 12.12 5.58 -7.45
C TYR A 6 11.75 6.23 -6.12
N TYR A 7 12.74 6.72 -5.37
CA TYR A 7 12.48 7.48 -4.15
C TYR A 7 11.82 8.84 -4.42
N LEU A 8 12.03 9.46 -5.60
CA LEU A 8 11.26 10.64 -5.98
C LEU A 8 9.77 10.35 -6.11
N VAL A 9 9.39 9.18 -6.61
CA VAL A 9 7.97 8.79 -6.71
C VAL A 9 7.37 8.66 -5.32
N ALA A 10 8.07 7.98 -4.39
CA ALA A 10 7.65 7.89 -3.00
C ALA A 10 7.54 9.29 -2.35
N LEU A 11 8.54 10.16 -2.59
CA LEU A 11 8.56 11.53 -2.07
C LEU A 11 7.40 12.38 -2.62
N LEU A 12 7.04 12.22 -3.90
CA LEU A 12 5.91 12.91 -4.49
C LEU A 12 4.59 12.46 -3.86
N VAL A 13 4.41 11.16 -3.63
CA VAL A 13 3.22 10.62 -2.93
C VAL A 13 3.13 11.22 -1.53
N ILE A 14 4.23 11.22 -0.76
CA ILE A 14 4.29 11.80 0.58
C ILE A 14 3.92 13.29 0.54
N ALA A 15 4.48 14.05 -0.41
CA ALA A 15 4.21 15.47 -0.53
C ALA A 15 2.73 15.75 -0.83
N VAL A 16 2.14 15.05 -1.80
CA VAL A 16 0.72 15.22 -2.15
C VAL A 16 -0.18 14.81 -0.98
N ASP A 17 0.13 13.71 -0.29
CA ASP A 17 -0.63 13.26 0.88
C ASP A 17 -0.61 14.29 2.01
N GLN A 18 0.58 14.74 2.42
CA GLN A 18 0.72 15.68 3.53
C GLN A 18 0.15 17.07 3.20
N LEU A 19 0.28 17.53 1.95
CA LEU A 19 -0.34 18.79 1.51
C LEU A 19 -1.87 18.69 1.52
N SER A 20 -2.43 17.54 1.10
CA SER A 20 -3.88 17.32 1.11
C SER A 20 -4.43 17.31 2.53
N LYS A 21 -3.76 16.58 3.44
CA LYS A 21 -4.12 16.51 4.87
C LYS A 21 -4.01 17.86 5.56
N TRP A 22 -2.94 18.60 5.29
CA TRP A 22 -2.78 19.97 5.78
C TRP A 22 -3.90 20.88 5.29
N GLY A 23 -4.27 20.79 4.00
CA GLY A 23 -5.39 21.55 3.44
C GLY A 23 -6.71 21.25 4.13
N VAL A 24 -7.07 19.97 4.26
CA VAL A 24 -8.29 19.54 4.97
C VAL A 24 -8.28 20.02 6.42
N HIS A 25 -7.18 19.82 7.15
CA HIS A 25 -7.06 20.27 8.53
C HIS A 25 -7.20 21.79 8.71
N THR A 26 -6.71 22.57 7.74
CA THR A 26 -6.66 24.03 7.82
C THR A 26 -7.97 24.69 7.42
N TYR A 27 -8.65 24.14 6.41
CA TYR A 27 -9.81 24.78 5.77
C TYR A 27 -11.15 24.12 6.08
N MET A 28 -11.17 22.94 6.69
CA MET A 28 -12.39 22.23 7.05
C MET A 28 -12.51 22.05 8.56
N SER A 29 -13.74 22.13 9.05
CA SER A 29 -14.11 21.70 10.40
C SER A 29 -14.22 20.17 10.45
N ARG A 30 -14.00 19.57 11.62
CA ARG A 30 -14.16 18.11 11.78
C ARG A 30 -15.60 17.71 11.44
N TYR A 31 -15.74 16.62 10.66
CA TYR A 31 -17.00 16.12 10.10
C TYR A 31 -17.66 17.02 9.06
N GLU A 32 -17.01 18.08 8.62
CA GLU A 32 -17.48 18.89 7.49
C GLU A 32 -17.38 18.09 6.19
N GLU A 33 -18.38 18.29 5.31
CA GLU A 33 -18.49 17.63 4.03
C GLU A 33 -18.52 18.63 2.87
N ILE A 34 -17.71 18.38 1.84
CA ILE A 34 -17.71 19.14 0.59
C ILE A 34 -17.98 18.17 -0.56
N HIS A 35 -19.16 18.26 -1.18
CA HIS A 35 -19.54 17.44 -2.33
C HIS A 35 -18.69 17.79 -3.55
N LEU A 36 -17.97 16.80 -4.09
CA LEU A 36 -17.12 16.99 -5.27
C LEU A 36 -17.84 16.54 -6.55
N ILE A 37 -18.44 15.35 -6.54
CA ILE A 37 -19.16 14.79 -7.67
C ILE A 37 -20.46 14.15 -7.17
N GLY A 38 -21.56 14.89 -7.31
CA GLY A 38 -22.85 14.47 -6.75
C GLY A 38 -22.75 14.15 -5.26
N ASP A 39 -23.65 13.28 -4.79
CA ASP A 39 -23.67 12.86 -3.38
C ASP A 39 -22.69 11.70 -3.09
N TRP A 40 -22.18 11.04 -4.13
CA TRP A 40 -21.40 9.80 -3.99
C TRP A 40 -19.89 10.00 -3.81
N PHE A 41 -19.33 11.16 -4.20
CA PHE A 41 -17.93 11.48 -3.95
C PHE A 41 -17.79 12.85 -3.31
N LYS A 42 -17.29 12.87 -2.08
CA LYS A 42 -17.15 14.07 -1.26
C LYS A 42 -15.85 14.07 -0.47
N LEU A 43 -15.39 15.26 -0.12
CA LEU A 43 -14.41 15.43 0.95
C LEU A 43 -15.15 15.38 2.28
N HIS A 44 -14.70 14.56 3.22
CA HIS A 44 -15.26 14.45 4.57
C HIS A 44 -14.11 14.44 5.58
N TYR A 45 -13.97 15.48 6.40
CA TYR A 45 -12.86 15.55 7.35
C TYR A 45 -13.09 14.62 8.56
N THR A 46 -12.44 13.46 8.56
CA THR A 46 -12.46 12.54 9.70
C THR A 46 -11.07 12.18 10.21
N LEU A 47 -11.02 11.72 11.46
CA LEU A 47 -9.82 11.26 12.12
C LEU A 47 -9.91 9.77 12.38
N ASN A 48 -8.97 9.03 11.83
CA ASN A 48 -8.89 7.60 11.95
C ASN A 48 -7.87 7.19 13.02
N PRO A 49 -8.31 6.61 14.16
CA PRO A 49 -7.41 6.18 15.22
C PRO A 49 -6.50 5.03 14.81
N GLY A 50 -6.78 4.32 13.72
CA GLY A 50 -6.02 3.15 13.29
C GLY A 50 -6.92 1.99 12.82
N MET A 51 -8.14 2.29 12.41
CA MET A 51 -9.06 1.35 11.79
C MET A 51 -8.68 1.16 10.31
N ALA A 52 -8.66 -0.09 9.86
CA ALA A 52 -8.57 -0.43 8.45
C ALA A 52 -9.78 -1.28 8.08
N PHE A 53 -10.54 -0.89 7.06
CA PHE A 53 -11.76 -1.59 6.62
C PHE A 53 -12.79 -1.80 7.75
N GLY A 54 -12.93 -0.82 8.66
CA GLY A 54 -13.83 -0.92 9.81
C GLY A 54 -13.38 -1.87 10.92
N VAL A 55 -12.17 -2.44 10.81
CA VAL A 55 -11.56 -3.28 11.85
C VAL A 55 -10.60 -2.44 12.66
N GLU A 56 -10.86 -2.35 13.95
CA GLU A 56 -9.95 -1.75 14.93
C GLU A 56 -9.14 -2.83 15.64
N LEU A 57 -7.83 -2.60 15.84
CA LEU A 57 -7.03 -3.47 16.69
C LEU A 57 -7.31 -3.15 18.16
N PRO A 58 -7.44 -4.17 19.04
CA PRO A 58 -7.87 -3.96 20.41
C PRO A 58 -6.91 -3.03 21.19
N PRO A 59 -7.45 -2.09 21.99
CA PRO A 59 -6.67 -1.31 22.94
C PRO A 59 -5.95 -2.19 23.97
N PRO A 60 -4.86 -1.71 24.59
CA PRO A 60 -4.21 -0.41 24.38
C PRO A 60 -3.12 -0.43 23.30
N TYR A 61 -2.76 -1.61 22.78
CA TYR A 61 -1.57 -1.78 21.95
C TYR A 61 -1.82 -1.74 20.45
N GLY A 62 -3.09 -1.76 20.00
CA GLY A 62 -3.45 -1.81 18.58
C GLY A 62 -2.82 -0.70 17.74
N LYS A 63 -2.88 0.55 18.23
CA LYS A 63 -2.29 1.70 17.54
C LYS A 63 -0.76 1.62 17.44
N ILE A 64 -0.08 1.30 18.53
CA ILE A 64 1.38 1.16 18.56
C ILE A 64 1.84 0.04 17.62
N LEU A 65 1.11 -1.08 17.58
CA LEU A 65 1.42 -2.19 16.68
C LEU A 65 1.31 -1.75 15.22
N LEU A 66 0.24 -1.03 14.86
CA LEU A 66 0.04 -0.53 13.50
C LEU A 66 1.14 0.47 13.09
N THR A 67 1.48 1.42 13.98
CA THR A 67 2.56 2.39 13.74
C THR A 67 3.92 1.70 13.61
N SER A 68 4.20 0.69 14.47
CA SER A 68 5.43 -0.10 14.38
C SER A 68 5.51 -0.91 13.10
N PHE A 69 4.40 -1.52 12.67
CA PHE A 69 4.33 -2.22 11.39
C PHE A 69 4.64 -1.29 10.22
N ARG A 70 4.08 -0.07 10.20
CA ARG A 70 4.38 0.94 9.16
C ARG A 70 5.84 1.36 9.18
N LEU A 71 6.45 1.50 10.36
CA LEU A 71 7.89 1.80 10.49
C LEU A 71 8.76 0.69 9.89
N VAL A 72 8.45 -0.57 10.19
CA VAL A 72 9.13 -1.74 9.61
C VAL A 72 8.93 -1.78 8.10
N ALA A 73 7.71 -1.55 7.63
CA ALA A 73 7.38 -1.51 6.20
C ALA A 73 8.13 -0.40 5.46
N MET A 74 8.32 0.78 6.09
CA MET A 74 9.15 1.86 5.53
C MET A 74 10.61 1.42 5.37
N VAL A 75 11.24 0.93 6.43
CA VAL A 75 12.66 0.51 6.39
C VAL A 75 12.85 -0.64 5.40
N GLY A 76 11.95 -1.63 5.44
CA GLY A 76 11.92 -2.76 4.51
C GLY A 76 11.71 -2.31 3.07
N GLY A 77 10.78 -1.39 2.81
CA GLY A 77 10.51 -0.86 1.47
C GLY A 77 11.68 -0.08 0.88
N ILE A 78 12.37 0.73 1.68
CA ILE A 78 13.60 1.42 1.26
C ILE A 78 14.67 0.40 0.86
N TYR A 79 14.94 -0.56 1.74
CA TYR A 79 15.89 -1.63 1.45
C TYR A 79 15.48 -2.43 0.20
N TYR A 80 14.20 -2.75 0.05
CA TYR A 80 13.68 -3.58 -1.02
C TYR A 80 13.77 -2.90 -2.39
N ILE A 81 13.48 -1.60 -2.49
CA ILE A 81 13.69 -0.82 -3.73
C ILE A 81 15.15 -0.89 -4.17
N HIS A 82 16.09 -0.73 -3.22
CA HIS A 82 17.52 -0.83 -3.52
C HIS A 82 17.93 -2.23 -3.98
N LYS A 83 17.40 -3.27 -3.32
CA LYS A 83 17.61 -4.67 -3.71
C LYS A 83 17.09 -4.95 -5.12
N LEU A 84 15.83 -4.60 -5.40
CA LEU A 84 15.20 -4.81 -6.72
C LEU A 84 15.93 -4.08 -7.84
N TRP A 85 16.44 -2.87 -7.58
CA TRP A 85 17.25 -2.15 -8.54
C TRP A 85 18.58 -2.86 -8.84
N LYS A 86 19.26 -3.39 -7.81
CA LYS A 86 20.49 -4.19 -7.99
C LYS A 86 20.24 -5.46 -8.80
N GLU A 87 19.11 -6.10 -8.56
CA GLU A 87 18.66 -7.32 -9.26
C GLU A 87 18.10 -7.04 -10.66
N ARG A 88 18.09 -5.77 -11.11
CA ARG A 88 17.55 -5.33 -12.40
C ARG A 88 16.09 -5.77 -12.62
N ALA A 89 15.30 -5.77 -11.55
CA ALA A 89 13.88 -6.08 -11.62
C ALA A 89 13.13 -5.12 -12.56
N ASN A 90 11.94 -5.52 -12.98
CA ASN A 90 11.10 -4.73 -13.87
C ASN A 90 10.86 -3.31 -13.30
N THR A 91 11.08 -2.28 -14.12
CA THR A 91 10.93 -0.88 -13.69
C THR A 91 9.52 -0.57 -13.17
N GLY A 92 8.48 -1.15 -13.80
CA GLY A 92 7.09 -1.00 -13.37
C GLY A 92 6.85 -1.58 -11.97
N PHE A 93 7.46 -2.73 -11.66
CA PHE A 93 7.38 -3.33 -10.34
C PHE A 93 8.01 -2.44 -9.26
N ILE A 94 9.21 -1.91 -9.52
CA ILE A 94 9.89 -1.01 -8.57
C ILE A 94 9.08 0.27 -8.35
N LEU A 95 8.44 0.81 -9.39
CA LEU A 95 7.53 1.96 -9.26
C LEU A 95 6.33 1.65 -8.38
N CYS A 96 5.73 0.46 -8.49
CA CYS A 96 4.61 0.04 -7.62
C CYS A 96 5.06 -0.04 -6.15
N VAL A 97 6.24 -0.63 -5.89
CA VAL A 97 6.82 -0.67 -4.54
C VAL A 97 7.08 0.75 -4.02
N ALA A 98 7.49 1.69 -4.87
CA ALA A 98 7.70 3.08 -4.49
C ALA A 98 6.40 3.82 -4.13
N LEU A 99 5.29 3.53 -4.84
CA LEU A 99 3.96 4.04 -4.48
C LEU A 99 3.53 3.54 -3.10
N ILE A 100 3.68 2.23 -2.84
CA ILE A 100 3.36 1.60 -1.56
C ILE A 100 4.21 2.20 -0.44
N LEU A 101 5.52 2.38 -0.67
CA LEU A 101 6.43 3.02 0.29
C LEU A 101 5.99 4.46 0.59
N GLY A 102 5.68 5.25 -0.43
CA GLY A 102 5.22 6.63 -0.26
C GLY A 102 3.95 6.72 0.60
N GLY A 103 2.95 5.87 0.33
CA GLY A 103 1.74 5.82 1.13
C GLY A 103 1.98 5.33 2.57
N ALA A 104 2.80 4.29 2.75
CA ALA A 104 3.15 3.79 4.08
C ALA A 104 3.83 4.87 4.94
N VAL A 105 4.72 5.66 4.33
CA VAL A 105 5.40 6.77 5.01
C VAL A 105 4.45 7.93 5.29
N GLY A 106 3.57 8.31 4.36
CA GLY A 106 2.56 9.35 4.59
C GLY A 106 1.72 9.06 5.85
N ASN A 107 1.15 7.86 5.94
CA ASN A 107 0.38 7.45 7.12
C ASN A 107 1.22 7.19 8.39
N LEU A 108 2.52 6.97 8.25
CA LEU A 108 3.44 6.88 9.38
C LEU A 108 3.70 8.27 9.99
N ILE A 109 3.85 9.29 9.15
CA ILE A 109 4.05 10.68 9.60
C ILE A 109 2.87 11.12 10.47
N ASP A 110 1.64 10.89 10.02
CA ASP A 110 0.43 11.20 10.79
C ASP A 110 0.45 10.52 12.17
N SER A 111 0.66 9.20 12.17
CA SER A 111 0.69 8.39 13.39
C SER A 111 1.73 8.88 14.38
N ILE A 112 2.93 9.26 13.93
CA ILE A 112 4.02 9.67 14.82
C ILE A 112 3.83 11.11 15.31
N PHE A 113 3.46 12.03 14.42
CA PHE A 113 3.61 13.47 14.66
C PHE A 113 2.29 14.23 14.87
N TYR A 114 1.15 13.81 14.31
CA TYR A 114 -0.06 14.63 14.35
C TYR A 114 -0.65 14.77 15.77
N GLY A 115 -0.39 13.79 16.64
CA GLY A 115 -0.75 13.93 18.06
C GLY A 115 -0.01 15.08 18.75
N ILE A 116 1.17 15.47 18.26
CA ILE A 116 1.96 16.61 18.75
C ILE A 116 1.62 17.89 17.98
N ILE A 117 1.59 17.81 16.65
CA ILE A 117 1.45 18.98 15.77
C ILE A 117 0.01 19.52 15.79
N TYR A 118 -0.98 18.62 15.75
CA TYR A 118 -2.40 18.96 15.65
C TYR A 118 -3.18 18.61 16.93
N ASN A 119 -2.50 18.15 17.97
CA ASN A 119 -3.11 17.73 19.23
C ASN A 119 -4.28 16.74 19.02
N ASN A 120 -4.10 15.81 18.07
CA ASN A 120 -5.15 14.92 17.60
C ASN A 120 -5.00 13.47 18.10
N ALA A 121 -4.18 13.23 19.13
CA ALA A 121 -4.12 11.92 19.75
C ALA A 121 -5.39 11.66 20.58
N PRO A 122 -5.86 10.39 20.69
CA PRO A 122 -6.95 10.03 21.60
C PRO A 122 -6.67 10.47 23.03
N LEU A 123 -7.71 10.85 23.78
CA LEU A 123 -7.56 11.39 25.15
C LEU A 123 -6.98 10.37 26.15
N ASP A 124 -7.20 9.08 25.90
CA ASP A 124 -6.70 7.95 26.67
C ASP A 124 -5.32 7.47 26.21
N ALA A 125 -4.74 8.10 25.18
CA ALA A 125 -3.42 7.72 24.69
C ALA A 125 -2.34 8.02 25.75
N PRO A 126 -1.40 7.09 25.99
CA PRO A 126 -0.34 7.27 26.97
C PRO A 126 0.65 8.39 26.60
N THR A 127 0.72 8.73 25.31
CA THR A 127 1.56 9.82 24.79
C THR A 127 0.99 10.34 23.48
N PRO A 128 1.11 11.64 23.19
CA PRO A 128 0.76 12.21 21.88
C PRO A 128 1.69 11.73 20.75
N TRP A 129 2.88 11.21 21.07
CA TRP A 129 3.76 10.58 20.09
C TRP A 129 3.24 9.20 19.70
N PHE A 130 3.35 8.82 18.42
CA PHE A 130 2.93 7.50 17.89
C PHE A 130 1.42 7.18 17.95
N HIS A 131 0.61 8.07 18.53
CA HIS A 131 -0.83 7.94 18.68
C HIS A 131 -1.63 8.99 17.89
N GLY A 132 -0.97 9.74 16.99
CA GLY A 132 -1.67 10.67 16.10
C GLY A 132 -2.72 9.95 15.28
N GLN A 133 -3.92 10.54 15.17
CA GLN A 133 -4.96 10.01 14.30
C GLN A 133 -4.65 10.40 12.85
N VAL A 134 -4.84 9.44 11.93
CA VAL A 134 -4.65 9.66 10.49
C VAL A 134 -5.80 10.52 9.98
N ILE A 135 -5.50 11.50 9.14
CA ILE A 135 -6.54 12.31 8.51
C ILE A 135 -7.03 11.57 7.27
N ASP A 136 -8.30 11.16 7.29
CA ASP A 136 -9.00 10.62 6.13
C ASP A 136 -9.97 11.68 5.60
N MET A 137 -10.12 11.71 4.28
CA MET A 137 -10.78 12.84 3.60
C MET A 137 -11.58 12.43 2.37
N LEU A 138 -11.17 11.40 1.64
CA LEU A 138 -11.87 10.96 0.43
C LEU A 138 -12.98 10.01 0.84
N TYR A 139 -14.23 10.46 0.74
CA TYR A 139 -15.41 9.68 1.06
C TYR A 139 -16.09 9.21 -0.22
N LEU A 140 -16.32 7.91 -0.34
CA LEU A 140 -17.14 7.32 -1.39
C LEU A 140 -18.42 6.73 -0.80
N ASP A 141 -19.57 7.21 -1.23
CA ASP A 141 -20.88 6.63 -0.93
C ASP A 141 -21.21 5.57 -1.99
N LEU A 142 -20.85 4.30 -1.73
CA LEU A 142 -20.99 3.25 -2.75
C LEU A 142 -22.32 2.51 -2.66
N TYR A 143 -22.79 2.20 -1.46
CA TYR A 143 -24.00 1.39 -1.29
C TYR A 143 -24.57 1.43 0.14
N GLU A 144 -25.85 1.82 0.24
CA GLU A 144 -26.72 1.51 1.39
C GLU A 144 -27.75 0.46 0.98
N GLY A 145 -27.90 -0.60 1.77
CA GLY A 145 -29.09 -1.44 1.63
C GLY A 145 -28.98 -2.82 2.22
N ILE A 146 -30.06 -3.58 2.07
CA ILE A 146 -30.12 -4.96 2.50
C ILE A 146 -29.66 -5.86 1.35
N LEU A 147 -28.66 -6.69 1.62
CA LEU A 147 -28.16 -7.64 0.64
C LEU A 147 -29.22 -8.68 0.25
N PRO A 148 -29.26 -9.12 -1.01
CA PRO A 148 -30.21 -10.15 -1.45
C PRO A 148 -30.14 -11.39 -0.55
N ALA A 149 -31.30 -11.89 -0.09
CA ALA A 149 -31.35 -13.07 0.79
C ALA A 149 -30.73 -14.33 0.16
N SER A 150 -30.58 -14.36 -1.17
CA SER A 150 -29.94 -15.43 -1.92
C SER A 150 -28.40 -15.45 -1.81
N TRP A 151 -27.78 -14.42 -1.25
CA TRP A 151 -26.32 -14.40 -1.07
C TRP A 151 -25.90 -15.28 0.11
N PRO A 152 -24.96 -16.23 -0.10
CA PRO A 152 -24.48 -17.07 0.98
C PRO A 152 -23.77 -16.24 2.04
N LEU A 153 -23.96 -16.59 3.31
CA LEU A 153 -23.31 -16.01 4.50
C LEU A 153 -23.69 -14.56 4.87
N ILE A 154 -24.03 -13.72 3.89
CA ILE A 154 -24.28 -12.28 4.09
C ILE A 154 -25.66 -11.82 3.58
N GLY A 155 -26.47 -12.72 3.01
CA GLY A 155 -27.82 -12.38 2.55
C GLY A 155 -28.72 -11.91 3.69
N GLY A 156 -29.50 -10.84 3.44
CA GLY A 156 -30.40 -10.25 4.43
C GLY A 156 -29.74 -9.35 5.47
N THR A 157 -28.41 -9.16 5.43
CA THR A 157 -27.73 -8.18 6.28
C THR A 157 -27.80 -6.80 5.66
N HIS A 158 -27.88 -5.77 6.51
CA HIS A 158 -27.72 -4.39 6.08
C HIS A 158 -26.24 -4.13 5.82
N LEU A 159 -25.90 -3.81 4.57
CA LEU A 159 -24.56 -3.43 4.16
C LEU A 159 -24.52 -1.93 3.91
N SER A 160 -23.54 -1.31 4.54
CA SER A 160 -23.26 0.12 4.48
C SER A 160 -21.80 0.27 4.05
N LEU A 161 -21.58 0.65 2.79
CA LEU A 161 -20.26 0.65 2.14
C LEU A 161 -19.81 2.08 1.85
N TRP A 162 -19.15 2.69 2.84
CA TRP A 162 -18.60 4.05 2.76
C TRP A 162 -17.14 4.08 3.14
N PRO A 163 -16.22 3.67 2.24
CA PRO A 163 -14.82 3.81 2.51
C PRO A 163 -14.45 5.29 2.58
N ILE A 164 -13.80 5.68 3.68
CA ILE A 164 -13.15 6.98 3.83
C ILE A 164 -11.65 6.71 3.93
N PHE A 165 -10.87 7.38 3.10
CA PHE A 165 -9.44 7.12 2.96
C PHE A 165 -8.69 8.38 2.56
N ASN A 166 -7.36 8.28 2.46
CA ASN A 166 -6.50 9.38 2.05
C ASN A 166 -5.68 9.05 0.78
N ILE A 167 -4.82 9.98 0.38
CA ILE A 167 -3.95 9.82 -0.78
C ILE A 167 -2.91 8.72 -0.54
N ALA A 168 -2.38 8.60 0.67
CA ALA A 168 -1.47 7.51 1.03
C ALA A 168 -2.13 6.12 0.85
N ASP A 169 -3.36 5.91 1.30
CA ASP A 169 -4.10 4.65 1.11
C ASP A 169 -4.36 4.37 -0.37
N SER A 170 -4.71 5.41 -1.14
CA SER A 170 -4.91 5.32 -2.58
C SER A 170 -3.63 4.86 -3.29
N ALA A 171 -2.47 5.40 -2.91
CA ALA A 171 -1.18 5.02 -3.49
C ALA A 171 -0.80 3.56 -3.16
N ILE A 172 -1.06 3.10 -1.94
CA ILE A 172 -0.87 1.70 -1.55
C ILE A 172 -1.80 0.81 -2.39
N PHE A 173 -3.09 1.13 -2.45
CA PHE A 173 -4.08 0.35 -3.18
C PHE A 173 -3.72 0.23 -4.67
N ILE A 174 -3.43 1.35 -5.33
CA ILE A 174 -3.02 1.37 -6.74
C ILE A 174 -1.74 0.58 -6.96
N GLY A 175 -0.73 0.75 -6.10
CA GLY A 175 0.52 -0.01 -6.19
C GLY A 175 0.29 -1.52 -6.09
N VAL A 176 -0.53 -1.97 -5.14
CA VAL A 176 -0.89 -3.38 -4.98
C VAL A 176 -1.68 -3.90 -6.18
N VAL A 177 -2.71 -3.20 -6.62
CA VAL A 177 -3.54 -3.59 -7.77
C VAL A 177 -2.70 -3.70 -9.05
N LEU A 178 -1.80 -2.75 -9.30
CA LEU A 178 -0.92 -2.81 -10.47
C LEU A 178 0.05 -3.99 -10.43
N ILE A 179 0.54 -4.38 -9.24
CA ILE A 179 1.32 -5.61 -9.06
C ILE A 179 0.48 -6.83 -9.40
N LEU A 180 -0.74 -6.94 -8.85
CA LEU A 180 -1.63 -8.08 -9.07
C LEU A 180 -2.02 -8.23 -10.54
N LEU A 181 -2.34 -7.14 -11.23
CA LEU A 181 -2.74 -7.16 -12.64
C LEU A 181 -1.59 -7.46 -13.60
N ASN A 182 -0.35 -7.12 -13.22
CA ASN A 182 0.83 -7.27 -14.09
C ASN A 182 1.81 -8.34 -13.60
N GLN A 183 1.39 -9.27 -12.73
CA GLN A 183 2.26 -10.33 -12.18
C GLN A 183 3.05 -11.05 -13.28
N ASN A 184 2.36 -11.51 -14.32
CA ASN A 184 3.00 -12.23 -15.42
C ASN A 184 4.10 -11.40 -16.08
N ARG A 185 3.90 -10.10 -16.30
CA ARG A 185 4.90 -9.20 -16.93
C ARG A 185 6.05 -8.85 -16.00
N PHE A 186 5.78 -8.74 -14.70
CA PHE A 186 6.80 -8.40 -13.71
C PHE A 186 7.73 -9.57 -13.41
N PHE A 187 7.24 -10.81 -13.49
CA PHE A 187 8.00 -12.02 -13.14
C PHE A 187 8.34 -12.92 -14.35
N SER A 188 8.08 -12.49 -15.59
CA SER A 188 8.36 -13.29 -16.81
C SER A 188 9.83 -13.72 -16.98
N HIS A 189 10.79 -12.93 -16.47
CA HIS A 189 12.22 -13.22 -16.64
C HIS A 189 12.78 -14.25 -15.65
N GLU A 190 12.04 -14.62 -14.60
CA GLU A 190 12.47 -15.59 -13.60
C GLU A 190 12.20 -17.04 -14.06
N ASN A 191 11.17 -17.22 -14.90
CA ASN A 191 10.73 -18.53 -15.39
C ASN A 191 11.50 -19.04 -16.63
N ALA A 192 12.38 -18.23 -17.23
CA ALA A 192 13.12 -18.61 -18.43
C ALA A 192 14.44 -19.36 -18.15
N HIS A 193 14.92 -19.36 -16.91
CA HIS A 193 16.21 -19.94 -16.53
C HIS A 193 16.22 -21.47 -16.28
N PRO A 194 15.12 -22.17 -15.93
CA PRO A 194 15.18 -23.62 -15.72
C PRO A 194 15.33 -24.44 -17.01
N LEU A 195 14.60 -24.07 -18.08
CA LEU A 195 14.53 -24.87 -19.30
C LEU A 195 15.80 -24.79 -20.15
N ALA A 196 16.44 -23.62 -20.20
CA ALA A 196 17.66 -23.43 -20.99
C ALA A 196 18.89 -24.14 -20.37
N ALA A 197 18.93 -24.29 -19.04
CA ALA A 197 20.00 -25.00 -18.35
C ALA A 197 19.87 -26.52 -18.50
N ASP A 198 18.65 -27.06 -18.45
CA ASP A 198 18.38 -28.48 -18.70
C ASP A 198 18.65 -28.85 -20.16
N ASP A 199 18.29 -28.00 -21.13
CA ASP A 199 18.58 -28.25 -22.55
C ASP A 199 20.08 -28.22 -22.85
N GLN A 200 20.85 -27.33 -22.20
CA GLN A 200 22.30 -27.28 -22.32
C GLN A 200 22.99 -28.49 -21.70
N ALA A 201 22.58 -28.88 -20.48
CA ALA A 201 23.11 -30.07 -19.82
C ALA A 201 22.76 -31.35 -20.58
N ALA A 202 21.56 -31.44 -21.16
CA ALA A 202 21.16 -32.55 -22.01
C ALA A 202 21.91 -32.58 -23.36
N ALA A 203 22.25 -31.42 -23.92
CA ALA A 203 23.04 -31.34 -25.14
C ALA A 203 24.51 -31.73 -24.91
N GLU A 204 25.12 -31.28 -23.81
CA GLU A 204 26.48 -31.66 -23.41
C GLU A 204 26.57 -33.17 -23.13
N ALA A 205 25.62 -33.74 -22.39
CA ALA A 205 25.60 -35.18 -22.11
C ALA A 205 25.46 -36.04 -23.39
N ARG A 206 24.73 -35.55 -24.41
CA ARG A 206 24.64 -36.25 -25.72
C ARG A 206 25.95 -36.18 -26.50
N HIS A 207 26.60 -35.03 -26.49
CA HIS A 207 27.89 -34.85 -27.17
C HIS A 207 29.01 -35.70 -26.54
N ASP A 208 29.03 -35.81 -25.22
CA ASP A 208 29.99 -36.64 -24.49
C ASP A 208 29.76 -38.15 -24.72
N ALA A 209 28.50 -38.56 -24.86
CA ALA A 209 28.17 -39.95 -25.20
C ALA A 209 28.61 -40.31 -26.63
N GLU A 210 28.35 -39.45 -27.61
CA GLU A 210 28.76 -39.67 -29.01
C GLU A 210 30.30 -39.70 -29.15
N THR A 211 31.02 -38.84 -28.43
CA THR A 211 32.50 -38.83 -28.47
C THR A 211 33.12 -40.03 -27.77
N SER A 212 32.47 -40.60 -26.74
CA SER A 212 32.90 -41.84 -26.09
C SER A 212 32.71 -43.07 -26.97
N GLU A 213 31.67 -43.10 -27.81
CA GLU A 213 31.34 -44.24 -28.67
C GLU A 213 32.24 -44.30 -29.92
N ILE A 214 32.74 -43.15 -30.38
CA ILE A 214 33.70 -43.05 -31.50
C ILE A 214 35.13 -43.41 -31.05
N ALA A 215 35.43 -43.30 -29.75
CA ALA A 215 36.76 -43.55 -29.17
C ALA A 215 36.99 -45.02 -28.74
N SER A 216 35.97 -45.88 -28.83
CA SER A 216 36.01 -47.33 -28.53
C SER A 216 36.06 -48.20 -29.78
#